data_AF-A0A7J2RDD6-F1
#
_entry.id   AF-A0A7J2RDD6-F1
#
_cell.length_a   1.000
_cell.length_b   1.000
_cell.length_c   1.000
_cell.angle_alpha   90.00
_cell.angle_beta   90.00
_cell.angle_gamma   90.00
#
_symmetry.space_group_name_H-M   'P 1'
#
loop_
_entity.id
_entity.type
_entity.pdbx_description
1 polymer ?
#
loop_
_entity_poly.entity_id
_entity_poly.type
_entity_poly.pdbx_seq_one_letter_code
_entity_poly.pdbx_strand_id
1 'polypeptide(L)'
;EFLANRLLLYKVVFPDEKFKLQIRNIIKSLREISNKIVKAVKLISSDLEKAHDISEEVKEERRKMRKEEWLLLSQLWNYDMDYLSRTFLYLKQFIEDIMMLADHIKNFAEYIQFLSTKYLIF
;
A
#
# COMPACT_ATOMS: atom_id res chain seq x y z
N GLU A 1 2.52 -0.72 -14.34
CA GLU A 1 2.81 -1.72 -15.39
C GLU A 1 3.89 -2.73 -15.01
N PHE A 2 5.03 -2.31 -14.47
CA PHE A 2 6.14 -3.22 -14.13
C PHE A 2 5.77 -4.42 -13.24
N LEU A 3 5.00 -4.20 -12.17
CA LEU A 3 4.56 -5.28 -11.26
C LEU A 3 3.60 -6.27 -11.93
N ALA A 4 2.64 -5.77 -12.72
CA ALA A 4 1.69 -6.60 -13.44
C ALA A 4 2.38 -7.47 -14.51
N ASN A 5 3.34 -6.90 -15.24
CA ASN A 5 4.11 -7.63 -16.24
C ASN A 5 4.95 -8.75 -15.63
N ARG A 6 5.54 -8.54 -14.44
CA ARG A 6 6.25 -9.60 -13.70
C ARG A 6 5.32 -10.75 -13.31
N LEU A 7 4.13 -10.47 -12.79
CA LEU A 7 3.17 -11.51 -12.43
C LEU A 7 2.75 -12.36 -13.64
N LEU A 8 2.59 -11.74 -14.81
CA LEU A 8 2.25 -12.42 -16.06
C LEU A 8 3.41 -13.28 -16.59
N LEU A 9 4.64 -12.74 -16.57
CA LEU A 9 5.84 -13.44 -17.04
C LEU A 9 6.14 -14.69 -16.21
N TYR A 10 5.96 -14.61 -14.89
CA TYR A 10 6.33 -15.69 -13.97
C TYR A 10 5.19 -16.67 -13.66
N LYS A 11 3.97 -16.44 -14.17
CA LYS A 11 2.78 -17.25 -13.89
C LYS A 11 2.66 -17.57 -12.38
N VAL A 12 2.70 -16.53 -11.56
CA VAL A 12 2.74 -16.68 -10.10
C VAL A 12 1.53 -17.50 -9.62
N VAL A 13 1.82 -18.59 -8.91
CA VAL A 13 0.82 -19.43 -8.27
C VAL A 13 0.70 -18.99 -6.82
N PHE A 14 -0.52 -18.65 -6.39
CA PHE A 14 -0.78 -18.34 -4.99
C PHE A 14 -0.86 -19.64 -4.17
N PRO A 15 -0.37 -19.66 -2.91
CA PRO A 15 -0.37 -20.87 -2.09
C PRO A 15 -1.77 -21.41 -1.80
N ASP A 16 -2.72 -20.52 -1.49
CA ASP A 16 -4.13 -20.87 -1.26
C ASP A 16 -5.06 -19.66 -1.56
N GLU A 17 -6.38 -19.91 -1.48
CA GLU A 17 -7.39 -18.85 -1.67
C GLU A 17 -7.40 -17.82 -0.53
N LYS A 18 -6.99 -18.21 0.69
CA LYS A 18 -6.94 -17.29 1.83
C LYS A 18 -5.88 -16.21 1.62
N PHE A 19 -4.68 -16.60 1.21
CA PHE A 19 -3.56 -15.74 0.89
C PHE A 19 -3.91 -14.81 -0.28
N LYS A 20 -4.55 -15.36 -1.32
CA LYS A 20 -5.05 -14.58 -2.46
C LYS A 20 -6.09 -13.53 -2.04
N LEU A 21 -7.01 -13.86 -1.14
CA LEU A 21 -7.98 -12.91 -0.57
C LEU A 21 -7.28 -11.80 0.22
N GLN A 22 -6.27 -12.13 1.01
CA GLN A 22 -5.50 -11.14 1.76
C GLN A 22 -4.73 -10.17 0.85
N ILE A 23 -4.06 -10.68 -0.18
CA ILE A 23 -3.43 -9.84 -1.21
C ILE A 23 -4.45 -8.94 -1.88
N ARG A 24 -5.63 -9.47 -2.24
CA ARG A 24 -6.69 -8.68 -2.85
C ARG A 24 -7.14 -7.53 -1.94
N ASN A 25 -7.24 -7.76 -0.63
CA ASN A 25 -7.60 -6.72 0.33
C ASN A 25 -6.53 -5.63 0.41
N ILE A 26 -5.26 -6.01 0.51
CA ILE A 26 -4.14 -5.06 0.48
C ILE A 26 -4.15 -4.20 -0.79
N ILE A 27 -4.40 -4.81 -1.97
CA ILE A 27 -4.49 -4.07 -3.24
C ILE A 27 -5.69 -3.10 -3.24
N LYS A 28 -6.83 -3.49 -2.65
CA LYS A 28 -7.97 -2.59 -2.48
C LYS A 28 -7.62 -1.41 -1.58
N SER A 29 -6.96 -1.65 -0.46
CA SER A 29 -6.49 -0.61 0.46
C SER A 29 -5.51 0.34 -0.24
N LEU A 30 -4.56 -0.20 -1.01
CA LEU A 30 -3.64 0.61 -1.83
C LEU A 30 -4.39 1.52 -2.81
N ARG A 31 -5.40 0.98 -3.51
CA ARG A 31 -6.24 1.76 -4.41
C ARG A 31 -7.02 2.86 -3.66
N GLU A 32 -7.54 2.54 -2.48
CA GLU A 32 -8.27 3.50 -1.66
C GLU A 32 -7.39 4.67 -1.24
N ILE A 33 -6.20 4.40 -0.67
CA ILE A 33 -5.28 5.47 -0.27
C ILE A 33 -4.77 6.28 -1.47
N SER A 34 -4.61 5.63 -2.64
CA SER A 34 -4.26 6.31 -3.89
C SER A 34 -5.37 7.27 -4.35
N ASN A 35 -6.64 6.87 -4.22
CA ASN A 35 -7.76 7.76 -4.53
C ASN A 35 -7.88 8.91 -3.53
N LYS A 36 -7.68 8.62 -2.24
CA LYS A 36 -7.69 9.63 -1.16
C LYS A 36 -6.61 10.68 -1.39
N ILE A 37 -5.38 10.27 -1.71
CA ILE A 37 -4.30 11.25 -1.93
C ILE A 37 -4.55 12.14 -3.15
N VAL A 38 -5.13 11.60 -4.23
CA VAL A 38 -5.54 12.42 -5.40
C VAL A 38 -6.59 13.46 -5.00
N LYS A 39 -7.52 13.12 -4.10
CA LYS A 39 -8.48 14.09 -3.56
C LYS A 39 -7.81 15.15 -2.70
N ALA A 40 -6.89 14.76 -1.80
CA ALA A 40 -6.16 15.70 -0.96
C ALA A 40 -5.38 16.73 -1.80
N VAL A 41 -4.72 16.29 -2.88
CA VAL A 41 -4.01 17.19 -3.82
C VAL A 41 -4.96 18.21 -4.45
N LYS A 42 -6.17 17.81 -4.84
CA LYS A 42 -7.16 18.73 -5.42
C LYS A 42 -7.66 19.76 -4.40
N LEU A 43 -7.70 19.39 -3.13
CA LEU A 43 -8.20 20.24 -2.05
C LEU A 43 -7.12 21.17 -1.50
N ILE A 44 -5.83 20.88 -1.70
CA ILE A 44 -4.75 21.70 -1.13
C ILE A 44 -4.82 23.19 -1.48
N SER A 45 -5.43 23.55 -2.62
CA SER A 45 -5.58 24.94 -3.06
C SER A 45 -6.90 25.60 -2.64
N SER A 46 -7.90 24.81 -2.23
CA SER A 46 -9.27 25.30 -1.99
C SER A 46 -9.77 25.07 -0.57
N ASP A 47 -9.29 24.02 0.10
CA ASP A 47 -9.72 23.60 1.43
C ASP A 47 -8.57 22.82 2.10
N LEU A 48 -7.67 23.55 2.75
CA LEU A 48 -6.48 23.00 3.41
C LEU A 48 -6.83 22.11 4.60
N GLU A 49 -7.91 22.42 5.34
CA GLU A 49 -8.35 21.63 6.49
C GLU A 49 -8.80 20.24 6.04
N LYS A 50 -9.64 20.16 4.99
CA LYS A 50 -10.00 18.85 4.43
C LYS A 50 -8.82 18.12 3.80
N ALA A 51 -7.89 18.83 3.17
CA ALA A 51 -6.68 18.21 2.63
C ALA A 51 -5.81 17.60 3.75
N HIS A 52 -5.73 18.27 4.91
CA HIS A 52 -5.08 17.78 6.12
C HIS A 52 -5.76 16.52 6.66
N ASP A 53 -7.09 16.53 6.82
CA ASP A 53 -7.84 15.40 7.37
C ASP A 53 -7.73 14.14 6.51
N ILE A 54 -7.86 14.27 5.19
CA ILE A 54 -7.66 13.15 4.25
C ILE A 54 -6.22 12.62 4.36
N SER A 55 -5.24 13.49 4.57
CA SER A 55 -3.84 13.06 4.73
C SER A 55 -3.64 12.25 6.01
N GLU A 56 -4.34 12.58 7.11
CA GLU A 56 -4.34 11.77 8.32
C GLU A 56 -5.02 10.41 8.09
N GLU A 57 -6.17 10.37 7.40
CA GLU A 57 -6.82 9.10 7.04
C GLU A 57 -5.90 8.19 6.23
N VAL A 58 -5.15 8.74 5.26
CA VAL A 58 -4.18 7.98 4.46
C VAL A 58 -3.09 7.38 5.36
N LYS A 59 -2.60 8.14 6.35
CA LYS A 59 -1.60 7.64 7.31
C LYS A 59 -2.16 6.51 8.17
N GLU A 60 -3.39 6.63 8.66
CA GLU A 60 -4.04 5.57 9.43
C GLU A 60 -4.26 4.29 8.61
N GLU A 61 -4.74 4.42 7.38
CA GLU A 61 -4.89 3.27 6.48
C GLU A 61 -3.54 2.61 6.18
N ARG A 62 -2.46 3.39 5.98
CA ARG A 62 -1.12 2.81 5.82
C ARG A 62 -0.67 2.03 7.07
N ARG A 63 -0.99 2.50 8.29
CA ARG A 63 -0.68 1.79 9.54
C ARG A 63 -1.43 0.47 9.62
N LYS A 64 -2.70 0.41 9.17
CA LYS A 64 -3.46 -0.85 9.06
C LYS A 64 -2.83 -1.78 8.03
N MET A 65 -2.48 -1.28 6.85
CA MET A 65 -1.81 -2.06 5.81
C MET A 65 -0.47 -2.66 6.28
N ARG A 66 0.26 -1.99 7.18
CA ARG A 66 1.51 -2.54 7.76
C ARG A 66 1.26 -3.77 8.65
N LYS A 67 0.12 -3.83 9.34
CA LYS A 67 -0.29 -5.03 10.10
C LYS A 67 -0.67 -6.17 9.15
N GLU A 68 -1.37 -5.85 8.07
CA GLU A 68 -1.73 -6.83 7.03
C GLU A 68 -0.49 -7.37 6.30
N GLU A 69 0.48 -6.50 5.98
CA GLU A 69 1.79 -6.86 5.43
C GLU A 69 2.50 -7.88 6.31
N TRP A 70 2.62 -7.59 7.61
CA TRP A 70 3.32 -8.50 8.52
C TRP A 70 2.61 -9.86 8.63
N LEU A 71 1.27 -9.85 8.70
CA LEU A 71 0.48 -11.08 8.70
C LEU A 71 0.71 -11.88 7.41
N LEU A 72 0.66 -11.23 6.25
CA LEU A 72 0.83 -11.87 4.95
C LEU A 72 2.23 -12.47 4.79
N LEU A 73 3.27 -11.73 5.17
CA LEU A 73 4.64 -12.22 5.17
C LEU A 73 4.77 -13.41 6.14
N SER A 74 4.25 -13.32 7.36
CA SER A 74 4.31 -14.44 8.32
C SER A 74 3.64 -15.71 7.78
N GLN A 75 2.53 -15.59 7.06
CA GLN A 75 1.90 -16.72 6.38
C GLN A 75 2.79 -17.25 5.25
N LEU A 76 3.36 -16.35 4.43
CA LEU A 76 4.25 -16.73 3.34
C LEU A 76 5.43 -17.59 3.82
N TRP A 77 6.02 -17.23 4.96
CA TRP A 77 7.13 -17.97 5.60
C TRP A 77 6.74 -19.32 6.19
N ASN A 78 5.44 -19.54 6.47
CA ASN A 78 4.93 -20.76 7.07
C ASN A 78 4.36 -21.76 6.05
N TYR A 79 4.27 -21.41 4.77
CA TYR A 79 3.91 -22.38 3.75
C TYR A 79 5.08 -23.32 3.47
N ASP A 80 4.79 -24.60 3.26
CA ASP A 80 5.71 -25.57 2.67
C ASP A 80 5.93 -25.24 1.19
N MET A 81 6.66 -24.15 0.95
CA MET A 81 7.25 -23.82 -0.32
C MET A 81 8.75 -23.94 -0.16
N ASP A 82 9.42 -24.60 -1.11
CA ASP A 82 10.87 -24.66 -1.10
C ASP A 82 11.40 -23.22 -1.02
N TYR A 83 12.22 -22.89 -0.02
CA TYR A 83 12.65 -21.50 0.24
C TYR A 83 13.49 -20.94 -0.93
N LEU A 84 14.10 -21.85 -1.71
CA LEU A 84 14.77 -21.59 -2.98
C LEU A 84 13.81 -21.51 -4.18
N SER A 85 12.50 -21.75 -3.97
CA SER A 85 11.50 -21.64 -5.02
C SER A 85 11.37 -20.20 -5.48
N ARG A 86 11.41 -20.03 -6.80
CA ARG A 86 11.18 -18.73 -7.45
C ARG A 86 9.83 -18.13 -7.03
N THR A 87 8.83 -18.97 -6.76
CA THR A 87 7.48 -18.55 -6.31
C THR A 87 7.50 -17.81 -4.98
N PHE A 88 8.21 -18.33 -3.96
CA PHE A 88 8.34 -17.66 -2.67
C PHE A 88 8.96 -16.27 -2.84
N LEU A 89 10.09 -16.18 -3.56
CA LEU A 89 10.79 -14.92 -3.80
C LEU A 89 9.91 -13.91 -4.56
N TYR A 90 9.18 -14.36 -5.58
CA TYR A 90 8.29 -13.47 -6.33
C TYR A 90 7.12 -12.97 -5.49
N LEU A 91 6.51 -13.82 -4.67
CA LEU A 91 5.43 -13.40 -3.78
C LEU A 91 5.92 -12.43 -2.71
N LYS A 92 7.06 -12.71 -2.07
CA LYS A 92 7.68 -11.81 -1.11
C LYS A 92 7.95 -10.44 -1.74
N GLN A 93 8.64 -10.42 -2.88
CA GLN A 93 8.97 -9.18 -3.56
C GLN A 93 7.71 -8.43 -4.02
N PHE A 94 6.67 -9.14 -4.48
CA PHE A 94 5.41 -8.51 -4.86
C PHE A 94 4.72 -7.80 -3.68
N ILE A 95 4.76 -8.42 -2.49
CA ILE A 95 4.22 -7.82 -1.26
C ILE A 95 5.03 -6.56 -0.90
N GLU A 96 6.34 -6.67 -0.90
CA GLU A 96 7.26 -5.55 -0.62
C GLU A 96 7.05 -4.39 -1.60
N ASP A 97 6.90 -4.69 -2.88
CA ASP A 97 6.66 -3.69 -3.93
C ASP A 97 5.32 -2.94 -3.72
N ILE A 98 4.25 -3.65 -3.33
CA ILE A 98 2.97 -3.02 -2.99
C ILE A 98 3.13 -2.09 -1.77
N MET A 99 3.87 -2.54 -0.76
CA MET A 99 4.06 -1.79 0.49
C MET A 99 4.92 -0.56 0.31
N MET A 100 5.95 -0.65 -0.55
CA MET A 100 6.74 0.49 -0.98
C MET A 100 5.87 1.56 -1.66
N LEU A 101 4.93 1.17 -2.53
CA LEU A 101 3.98 2.13 -3.12
C LEU A 101 3.12 2.80 -2.05
N ALA A 102 2.63 2.03 -1.08
CA ALA A 102 1.86 2.57 0.04
C ALA A 102 2.68 3.55 0.90
N ASP A 103 3.98 3.28 1.10
CA ASP A 103 4.90 4.17 1.81
C ASP A 103 5.16 5.47 1.03
N HIS A 104 5.31 5.42 -0.29
CA HIS A 104 5.40 6.63 -1.10
C HIS A 104 4.15 7.50 -0.98
N ILE A 105 2.96 6.90 -1.02
CA ILE A 105 1.69 7.62 -0.83
C ILE A 105 1.63 8.26 0.56
N LYS A 106 2.04 7.52 1.60
CA LYS A 106 2.08 8.00 2.98
C LYS A 106 3.02 9.20 3.15
N ASN A 107 4.23 9.12 2.60
CA ASN A 107 5.19 10.23 2.64
C ASN A 107 4.63 11.46 1.91
N PHE A 108 3.94 11.25 0.79
CA PHE A 108 3.27 12.34 0.06
C PHE A 108 2.13 12.98 0.88
N ALA A 109 1.36 12.17 1.60
CA ALA A 109 0.35 12.68 2.55
C ALA A 109 0.98 13.52 3.67
N GLU A 110 2.13 13.11 4.22
CA GLU A 110 2.85 13.89 5.23
C GLU A 110 3.30 15.27 4.70
N TYR A 111 3.69 15.36 3.42
CA TYR A 111 3.99 16.66 2.80
C TYR A 111 2.76 17.56 2.68
N ILE A 112 1.60 17.02 2.26
CA ILE A 112 0.34 17.78 2.20
C ILE A 112 -0.06 18.25 3.60
N GLN A 113 0.06 17.38 4.59
CA GLN A 113 -0.22 17.70 5.98
C GLN A 113 0.67 18.84 6.49
N PHE A 114 1.98 18.74 6.26
CA PHE A 114 2.94 19.78 6.63
C PHE A 114 2.59 21.14 5.99
N LEU A 115 2.28 21.15 4.69
CA LEU A 115 1.85 22.37 4.00
C LEU A 115 0.57 22.93 4.63
N SER A 116 -0.42 22.07 4.86
CA SER A 116 -1.69 22.48 5.45
C SER A 116 -1.49 23.08 6.84
N THR A 117 -0.73 22.44 7.73
CA THR A 117 -0.39 22.99 9.05
C THR A 117 0.33 24.33 8.95
N LYS A 118 1.28 24.47 8.02
CA LYS A 118 2.03 25.72 7.83
C LYS A 118 1.15 26.88 7.38
N TYR A 119 0.16 26.62 6.53
CA TYR A 119 -0.71 27.65 5.93
C TYR A 119 -2.10 27.78 6.60
N LEU A 120 -2.47 26.89 7.54
CA LEU A 120 -3.68 27.01 8.37
C LEU A 120 -3.45 27.81 9.67
N ILE A 121 -2.21 27.80 10.18
CA ILE A 121 -1.85 28.47 11.44
C ILE A 121 -1.49 29.96 11.23
N PHE A 122 -1.36 30.40 9.97
CA PHE A 122 -1.16 31.80 9.56
C PHE A 122 -2.34 32.27 8.70
#